data_AF-A0A087B3M2-F1
#
_entry.id   AF-A0A087B3M2-F1
#
_cell.length_a   1.000
_cell.length_b   1.000
_cell.length_c   1.000
_cell.angle_alpha   90.00
_cell.angle_beta   90.00
_cell.angle_gamma   90.00
#
_symmetry.space_group_name_H-M   'P 1'
#
loop_
_entity.id
_entity.type
_entity.pdbx_description
1 polymer ?
#
loop_
_entity_poly.entity_id
_entity_poly.type
_entity_poly.pdbx_seq_one_letter_code
_entity_poly.pdbx_strand_id
1 'polypeptide(L)'
;MNKRMGIGILFKLVVGILAAMATFAFSSCAPHGDAVGDTQHREPEISYDADPGAPLTVAVIGTPGGNALDAPLLKALQSKRLIPRYTNTSGMADPAAVGQQAVDDAVRQHVKLIMVVGLTLDDADRTGWDDALSFARRAGISVVLTDPVDTPADATLFAAVFTVDNAAEDAEAIGDAAYTVINDYPHARDITVTTRTGEDS
;
A
#
# COMPACT_ATOMS: atom_id res chain seq x y z
N MET A 1 63.77 20.42 -23.51
CA MET A 1 63.70 21.24 -22.28
C MET A 1 63.38 20.30 -21.13
N ASN A 2 64.19 20.37 -20.08
CA ASN A 2 64.49 19.28 -19.16
C ASN A 2 63.50 19.24 -17.99
N LYS A 3 63.08 18.05 -17.54
CA LYS A 3 62.97 17.79 -16.10
C LYS A 3 63.19 16.31 -15.81
N ARG A 4 64.35 16.04 -15.22
CA ARG A 4 64.73 14.79 -14.57
C ARG A 4 64.15 14.75 -13.15
N MET A 5 64.09 13.53 -12.65
CA MET A 5 64.49 13.10 -11.31
C MET A 5 63.38 12.93 -10.27
N GLY A 6 63.34 11.73 -9.69
CA GLY A 6 62.59 11.42 -8.48
C GLY A 6 62.50 9.93 -8.15
N ILE A 7 63.57 9.15 -8.38
CA ILE A 7 63.71 7.81 -7.78
C ILE A 7 64.20 8.00 -6.35
N GLY A 8 63.47 7.45 -5.38
CA GLY A 8 63.88 7.50 -3.98
C GLY A 8 63.00 6.68 -3.06
N ILE A 9 63.58 5.57 -2.62
CA ILE A 9 63.47 5.03 -1.26
C ILE A 9 62.33 4.04 -1.00
N LEU A 10 62.69 2.81 -1.34
CA LEU A 10 62.51 1.59 -0.55
C LEU A 10 62.30 1.84 0.96
N PHE A 11 61.08 1.64 1.44
CA PHE A 11 60.82 1.29 2.84
C PHE A 11 59.80 0.14 2.88
N LYS A 12 60.29 -1.04 3.27
CA LYS A 12 59.50 -2.25 3.55
C LYS A 12 58.88 -2.12 4.94
N LEU A 13 57.57 -2.29 5.06
CA LEU A 13 56.82 -2.72 6.24
C LEU A 13 55.47 -3.23 5.71
N VAL A 14 55.33 -4.52 5.41
CA VAL A 14 54.64 -5.50 6.27
C VAL A 14 53.29 -4.98 6.78
N VAL A 15 52.20 -5.48 6.19
CA VAL A 15 51.09 -6.19 6.85
C VAL A 15 50.08 -6.50 5.75
N GLY A 16 49.93 -7.79 5.44
CA GLY A 16 48.86 -8.27 4.56
C GLY A 16 47.55 -8.27 5.33
N ILE A 17 46.51 -7.67 4.74
CA ILE A 17 45.12 -7.94 5.11
C ILE A 17 44.35 -8.14 3.80
N LEU A 18 44.07 -9.41 3.56
CA LEU A 18 43.10 -9.96 2.64
C LEU A 18 41.70 -9.47 3.09
N ALA A 19 41.22 -8.35 2.55
CA ALA A 19 39.85 -7.91 2.75
C ALA A 19 39.00 -8.44 1.59
N ALA A 20 38.35 -9.56 1.86
CA ALA A 20 37.44 -10.25 0.98
C ALA A 20 36.31 -9.35 0.46
N MET A 21 35.93 -9.58 -0.80
CA MET A 21 34.68 -9.16 -1.41
C MET A 21 33.51 -9.32 -0.43
N ALA A 22 32.97 -8.21 0.07
CA ALA A 22 31.62 -8.16 0.60
C ALA A 22 30.71 -7.58 -0.50
N THR A 23 30.30 -8.45 -1.43
CA THR A 23 29.14 -8.16 -2.27
C THR A 23 27.93 -8.08 -1.35
N PHE A 24 27.44 -6.87 -1.09
CA PHE A 24 26.10 -6.66 -0.56
C PHE A 24 25.10 -7.07 -1.64
N ALA A 25 24.77 -8.36 -1.69
CA ALA A 25 23.55 -8.80 -2.32
C ALA A 25 22.41 -8.37 -1.38
N PHE A 26 21.79 -7.22 -1.67
CA PHE A 26 20.40 -7.05 -1.27
C PHE A 26 19.62 -8.10 -2.04
N SER A 27 19.48 -9.28 -1.44
CA SER A 27 18.40 -10.21 -1.75
C SER A 27 17.10 -9.50 -1.39
N SER A 28 16.64 -8.63 -2.28
CA SER A 28 15.27 -8.17 -2.30
C SER A 28 14.42 -9.42 -2.50
N CYS A 29 13.92 -9.97 -1.39
CA CYS A 29 12.78 -10.87 -1.40
C CYS A 29 11.54 -10.03 -1.70
N ALA A 30 11.48 -9.44 -2.90
CA ALA A 30 10.23 -9.05 -3.51
C ALA A 30 9.71 -10.29 -4.22
N PRO A 31 8.49 -10.79 -3.90
CA PRO A 31 7.86 -11.83 -4.71
C PRO A 31 7.79 -11.31 -6.15
N HIS A 32 8.49 -12.00 -7.05
CA HIS A 32 8.51 -11.63 -8.46
C HIS A 32 7.23 -12.18 -9.09
N GLY A 33 6.27 -11.29 -9.39
CA GLY A 33 5.15 -11.58 -10.29
C GLY A 33 3.76 -11.72 -9.66
N ASP A 34 3.64 -11.76 -8.33
CA ASP A 34 2.34 -12.02 -7.66
C ASP A 34 1.80 -10.74 -7.01
N ALA A 35 0.52 -10.40 -7.24
CA ALA A 35 -0.11 -9.26 -6.58
C ALA A 35 -0.08 -9.46 -5.05
N VAL A 36 -0.08 -8.38 -4.26
CA VAL A 36 -0.34 -8.52 -2.81
C VAL A 36 -1.77 -9.07 -2.71
N GLY A 37 -1.98 -10.23 -2.08
CA GLY A 37 -3.22 -11.01 -2.16
C GLY A 37 -3.16 -12.29 -3.02
N ASP A 38 -2.11 -12.54 -3.81
CA ASP A 38 -1.94 -13.81 -4.57
C ASP A 38 -1.14 -14.88 -3.80
N THR A 39 -0.57 -14.52 -2.65
CA THR A 39 0.20 -15.44 -1.78
C THR A 39 -0.64 -16.38 -0.94
N GLN A 40 -1.97 -16.36 -1.09
CA GLN A 40 -2.96 -17.15 -0.35
C GLN A 40 -2.75 -18.68 -0.42
N HIS A 41 -1.88 -19.18 -1.31
CA HIS A 41 -1.51 -20.60 -1.44
C HIS A 41 -0.33 -21.03 -0.56
N ARG A 42 0.34 -20.12 0.14
CA ARG A 42 1.28 -20.46 1.20
C ARG A 42 0.55 -20.25 2.52
N GLU A 43 0.40 -21.31 3.32
CA GLU A 43 0.03 -21.15 4.73
C GLU A 43 0.94 -20.06 5.33
N PRO A 44 0.37 -19.05 6.02
CA PRO A 44 1.18 -17.98 6.58
C PRO A 44 2.23 -18.60 7.50
N GLU A 45 3.51 -18.31 7.25
CA GLU A 45 4.56 -18.59 8.22
C GLU A 45 4.19 -17.85 9.49
N ILE A 46 3.82 -18.60 10.52
CA ILE A 46 3.22 -18.07 11.74
C ILE A 46 4.28 -17.24 12.48
N SER A 47 4.35 -15.96 12.16
CA SER A 47 5.04 -14.94 12.94
C SER A 47 4.18 -14.63 14.17
N TYR A 48 4.43 -15.35 15.26
CA TYR A 48 3.91 -15.04 16.60
C TYR A 48 4.53 -13.72 17.10
N ASP A 49 3.96 -12.57 16.73
CA ASP A 49 3.88 -11.35 17.57
C ASP A 49 2.98 -10.27 16.94
N ALA A 50 1.78 -10.65 16.48
CA ALA A 50 0.73 -9.65 16.28
C ALA A 50 -0.07 -9.60 17.58
N ASP A 51 0.12 -8.56 18.39
CA ASP A 51 -0.84 -8.25 19.47
C ASP A 51 -2.23 -8.19 18.84
N PRO A 52 -3.13 -9.16 19.13
CA PRO A 52 -4.45 -9.20 18.51
C PRO A 52 -5.35 -8.03 18.93
N GLY A 53 -4.84 -7.10 19.76
CA GLY A 53 -5.50 -5.88 20.20
C GLY A 53 -4.91 -4.55 19.69
N ALA A 54 -3.78 -4.56 18.97
CA ALA A 54 -3.17 -3.32 18.50
C ALA A 54 -3.99 -2.69 17.36
N PRO A 55 -4.40 -1.42 17.47
CA PRO A 55 -5.22 -0.80 16.44
C PRO A 55 -4.46 -0.68 15.12
N LEU A 56 -5.08 -1.14 14.04
CA LEU A 56 -4.49 -1.13 12.69
C LEU A 56 -4.79 0.21 12.02
N THR A 57 -3.74 0.94 11.64
CA THR A 57 -3.92 2.23 10.96
C THR A 57 -4.15 2.01 9.48
N VAL A 58 -5.22 2.62 8.95
CA VAL A 58 -5.64 2.54 7.55
C VAL A 58 -5.61 3.95 6.96
N ALA A 59 -5.03 4.15 5.79
CA ALA A 59 -5.20 5.40 5.06
C ALA A 59 -6.49 5.32 4.23
N VAL A 60 -7.30 6.39 4.27
CA VAL A 60 -8.48 6.54 3.42
C VAL A 60 -8.28 7.80 2.60
N ILE A 61 -8.16 7.64 1.30
CA ILE A 61 -7.94 8.73 0.35
C ILE A 61 -9.28 8.96 -0.34
N GLY A 62 -9.88 10.11 -0.04
CA GLY A 62 -11.22 10.45 -0.48
C GLY A 62 -11.30 10.79 -1.97
N THR A 63 -12.53 10.83 -2.47
CA THR A 63 -12.86 11.09 -3.87
C THR A 63 -12.67 12.57 -4.25
N PRO A 64 -12.21 12.86 -5.48
CA PRO A 64 -12.42 14.17 -6.08
C PRO A 64 -13.92 14.52 -6.13
N GLY A 65 -14.31 15.69 -5.64
CA GLY A 65 -15.71 16.16 -5.65
C GLY A 65 -16.51 15.93 -4.36
N GLY A 66 -15.97 15.15 -3.40
CA GLY A 66 -16.58 14.88 -2.10
C GLY A 66 -17.78 13.94 -2.20
N ASN A 67 -17.85 12.91 -1.35
CA ASN A 67 -18.93 11.92 -1.44
C ASN A 67 -19.68 11.70 -0.11
N ALA A 68 -20.87 11.13 -0.23
CA ALA A 68 -21.72 10.74 0.90
C ALA A 68 -21.26 9.44 1.61
N LEU A 69 -20.30 8.72 1.03
CA LEU A 69 -19.76 7.46 1.52
C LEU A 69 -18.64 7.65 2.56
N ASP A 70 -17.85 8.73 2.48
CA ASP A 70 -16.65 8.92 3.30
C ASP A 70 -16.95 8.83 4.80
N ALA A 71 -17.94 9.57 5.29
CA ALA A 71 -18.29 9.55 6.72
C ALA A 71 -18.81 8.18 7.20
N PRO A 72 -19.78 7.52 6.53
CA PRO A 72 -20.18 6.15 6.85
C PRO A 72 -19.03 5.15 6.81
N LEU A 73 -18.16 5.24 5.80
CA LEU A 73 -17.00 4.37 5.64
C LEU A 73 -16.03 4.52 6.83
N LEU A 74 -15.67 5.76 7.18
CA LEU A 74 -14.79 6.04 8.33
C LEU A 74 -15.39 5.49 9.63
N LYS A 75 -16.70 5.65 9.85
CA LYS A 75 -17.41 5.10 11.03
C LYS A 75 -17.35 3.57 11.04
N ALA A 76 -17.59 2.92 9.90
CA ALA A 76 -17.58 1.46 9.79
C ALA A 76 -16.20 0.88 10.09
N LEU A 77 -15.12 1.52 9.61
CA LEU A 77 -13.74 1.11 9.93
C LEU A 77 -13.43 1.24 11.43
N GLN A 78 -13.82 2.36 12.04
CA GLN A 78 -13.64 2.60 13.47
C GLN A 78 -14.33 1.55 14.34
N SER A 79 -15.52 1.08 13.93
CA SER A 79 -16.25 0.02 14.64
C SER A 79 -15.48 -1.30 14.74
N LYS A 80 -14.55 -1.54 13.81
CA LYS A 80 -13.67 -2.72 13.77
C LYS A 80 -12.27 -2.45 14.31
N ARG A 81 -12.11 -1.38 15.11
CA ARG A 81 -10.82 -0.96 15.71
C ARG A 81 -9.73 -0.66 14.67
N LEU A 82 -10.12 -0.39 13.42
CA LEU A 82 -9.25 0.21 12.42
C LEU A 82 -9.21 1.72 12.69
N ILE A 83 -8.02 2.32 12.68
CA ILE A 83 -7.84 3.77 12.84
C ILE A 83 -7.69 4.38 11.45
N PRO A 84 -8.74 4.94 10.84
CA PRO A 84 -8.62 5.58 9.55
C PRO A 84 -7.92 6.94 9.67
N ARG A 85 -6.94 7.19 8.81
CA ARG A 85 -6.37 8.51 8.52
C ARG A 85 -6.93 8.96 7.18
N TYR A 86 -7.81 9.97 7.23
CA TYR A 86 -8.51 10.45 6.05
C TYR A 86 -7.76 11.60 5.39
N THR A 87 -7.61 11.53 4.07
CA THR A 87 -7.13 12.61 3.21
C THR A 87 -8.25 13.03 2.26
N ASN A 88 -8.69 14.28 2.37
CA ASN A 88 -9.69 14.84 1.45
C ASN A 88 -9.00 15.39 0.20
N THR A 89 -9.47 15.00 -0.97
CA THR A 89 -9.00 15.51 -2.28
C THR A 89 -10.02 16.45 -2.94
N SER A 90 -11.24 16.57 -2.37
CA SER A 90 -12.29 17.43 -2.91
C SER A 90 -11.95 18.92 -2.81
N GLY A 91 -12.29 19.67 -3.86
CA GLY A 91 -12.02 21.11 -3.94
C GLY A 91 -10.54 21.46 -4.12
N MET A 92 -9.65 20.48 -4.26
CA MET A 92 -8.24 20.71 -4.58
C MET A 92 -8.08 21.10 -6.05
N ALA A 93 -7.08 21.93 -6.34
CA ALA A 93 -6.78 22.35 -7.72
C ALA A 93 -6.35 21.16 -8.61
N ASP A 94 -5.65 20.19 -8.01
CA ASP A 94 -5.25 18.94 -8.63
C ASP A 94 -5.54 17.78 -7.66
N PRO A 95 -6.75 17.23 -7.68
CA PRO A 95 -7.14 16.13 -6.78
C PRO A 95 -6.32 14.85 -7.00
N ALA A 96 -5.88 14.58 -8.24
CA ALA A 96 -5.12 13.39 -8.58
C ALA A 96 -3.72 13.44 -7.98
N ALA A 97 -2.99 14.55 -8.17
CA ALA A 97 -1.67 14.73 -7.55
C ALA A 97 -1.72 14.67 -6.01
N VAL A 98 -2.77 15.25 -5.40
CA VAL A 98 -2.97 15.16 -3.95
C VAL A 98 -3.24 13.71 -3.52
N GLY A 99 -4.05 12.96 -4.27
CA GLY A 99 -4.31 11.54 -4.02
C GLY A 99 -3.05 10.69 -4.12
N GLN A 100 -2.25 10.89 -5.16
CA GLN A 100 -0.96 10.21 -5.37
C GLN A 100 0.02 10.50 -4.22
N GLN A 101 0.16 11.78 -3.84
CA GLN A 101 0.98 12.16 -2.69
C GLN A 101 0.47 11.54 -1.38
N ALA A 102 -0.85 11.42 -1.21
CA ALA A 102 -1.45 10.81 -0.03
C ALA A 102 -1.15 9.30 0.08
N VAL A 103 -1.12 8.57 -1.06
CA VAL A 103 -0.65 7.17 -1.10
C VAL A 103 0.80 7.12 -0.62
N ASP A 104 1.64 7.96 -1.19
CA ASP A 104 3.06 8.10 -0.86
C ASP A 104 3.31 8.36 0.64
N ASP A 105 2.56 9.30 1.21
CA ASP A 105 2.64 9.64 2.63
C ASP A 105 2.12 8.49 3.52
N ALA A 106 1.05 7.81 3.11
CA ALA A 106 0.55 6.64 3.83
C ALA A 106 1.60 5.53 3.93
N VAL A 107 2.36 5.31 2.84
CA VAL A 107 3.49 4.37 2.84
C VAL A 107 4.56 4.78 3.85
N ARG A 108 4.97 6.06 3.85
CA ARG A 108 5.97 6.59 4.80
C ARG A 108 5.51 6.55 6.25
N GLN A 109 4.20 6.60 6.47
CA GLN A 109 3.61 6.50 7.80
C GLN A 109 3.30 5.05 8.22
N HIS A 110 3.73 4.05 7.46
CA HIS A 110 3.58 2.62 7.75
C HIS A 110 2.12 2.20 8.06
N VAL A 111 1.16 2.67 7.28
CA VAL A 111 -0.22 2.12 7.35
C VAL A 111 -0.24 0.64 6.99
N LYS A 112 -1.30 -0.05 7.39
CA LYS A 112 -1.51 -1.46 7.07
C LYS A 112 -2.36 -1.67 5.82
N LEU A 113 -3.11 -0.65 5.42
CA LEU A 113 -3.99 -0.66 4.26
C LEU A 113 -4.14 0.77 3.74
N ILE A 114 -4.19 0.91 2.42
CA ILE A 114 -4.57 2.16 1.74
C ILE A 114 -5.88 1.89 1.01
N MET A 115 -6.92 2.64 1.34
CA MET A 115 -8.18 2.65 0.61
C MET A 115 -8.21 3.90 -0.27
N VAL A 116 -8.34 3.71 -1.57
CA VAL A 116 -8.54 4.80 -2.53
C VAL A 116 -10.00 4.78 -2.94
N VAL A 117 -10.75 5.79 -2.52
CA VAL A 117 -12.19 5.89 -2.78
C VAL A 117 -12.40 6.60 -4.11
N GLY A 118 -13.26 6.06 -4.97
CA GLY A 118 -13.67 6.67 -6.24
C GLY A 118 -12.51 7.07 -7.14
N LEU A 119 -11.51 6.21 -7.25
CA LEU A 119 -10.38 6.43 -8.15
C LEU A 119 -10.88 6.67 -9.59
N THR A 120 -10.43 7.77 -10.18
CA THR A 120 -10.63 8.14 -11.59
C THR A 120 -9.27 8.21 -12.27
N LEU A 121 -9.13 7.63 -13.47
CA LEU A 121 -7.85 7.54 -14.18
C LEU A 121 -7.90 8.23 -15.54
N ASP A 122 -7.60 9.53 -15.53
CA ASP A 122 -7.36 10.27 -16.75
C ASP A 122 -5.97 9.97 -17.34
N ASP A 123 -5.83 10.14 -18.66
CA ASP A 123 -4.56 9.87 -19.36
C ASP A 123 -3.38 10.70 -18.81
N ALA A 124 -3.65 11.90 -18.29
CA ALA A 124 -2.64 12.78 -17.73
C ALA A 124 -2.06 12.26 -16.39
N ASP A 125 -2.90 11.60 -15.58
CA ASP A 125 -2.55 11.22 -14.21
C ASP A 125 -2.23 9.74 -14.05
N ARG A 126 -2.49 8.93 -15.10
CA ARG A 126 -2.34 7.48 -15.06
C ARG A 126 -0.96 7.03 -14.62
N THR A 127 0.11 7.63 -15.18
CA THR A 127 1.48 7.29 -14.79
C THR A 127 1.75 7.63 -13.33
N GLY A 128 1.26 8.76 -12.83
CA GLY A 128 1.41 9.13 -11.41
C GLY A 128 0.70 8.15 -10.48
N TRP A 129 -0.49 7.69 -10.86
CA TRP A 129 -1.20 6.64 -10.11
C TRP A 129 -0.49 5.29 -10.16
N ASP A 130 -0.02 4.85 -11.33
CA ASP A 130 0.75 3.61 -11.47
C ASP A 130 2.01 3.64 -10.58
N ASP A 131 2.72 4.77 -10.56
CA ASP A 131 3.92 4.95 -9.74
C ASP A 131 3.61 4.90 -8.24
N ALA A 132 2.58 5.63 -7.79
CA ALA A 132 2.17 5.69 -6.38
C ALA A 132 1.69 4.32 -5.87
N LEU A 133 0.84 3.63 -6.65
CA LEU A 133 0.35 2.30 -6.28
C LEU A 133 1.46 1.25 -6.33
N SER A 134 2.37 1.35 -7.30
CA SER A 134 3.56 0.51 -7.36
C SER A 134 4.46 0.72 -6.13
N PHE A 135 4.58 1.95 -5.62
CA PHE A 135 5.33 2.23 -4.41
C PHE A 135 4.71 1.58 -3.18
N ALA A 136 3.38 1.70 -3.00
CA ALA A 136 2.66 1.01 -1.93
C ALA A 136 2.83 -0.52 -1.99
N ARG A 137 2.68 -1.08 -3.19
CA ARG A 137 2.90 -2.51 -3.46
C ARG A 137 4.30 -2.97 -3.07
N ARG A 138 5.35 -2.26 -3.52
CA ARG A 138 6.74 -2.60 -3.18
C ARG A 138 7.03 -2.48 -1.68
N ALA A 139 6.30 -1.61 -0.97
CA ALA A 139 6.38 -1.49 0.48
C ALA A 139 5.61 -2.60 1.23
N GLY A 140 4.92 -3.50 0.52
CA GLY A 140 4.11 -4.56 1.11
C GLY A 140 2.82 -4.05 1.76
N ILE A 141 2.34 -2.87 1.35
CA ILE A 141 1.10 -2.30 1.86
C ILE A 141 -0.02 -2.63 0.88
N SER A 142 -1.06 -3.32 1.37
CA SER A 142 -2.23 -3.64 0.56
C SER A 142 -2.96 -2.35 0.16
N VAL A 143 -3.41 -2.30 -1.09
CA VAL A 143 -4.26 -1.22 -1.62
C VAL A 143 -5.63 -1.81 -1.94
N VAL A 144 -6.69 -1.13 -1.54
CA VAL A 144 -8.06 -1.44 -1.95
C VAL A 144 -8.65 -0.25 -2.70
N LEU A 145 -9.27 -0.52 -3.83
CA LEU A 145 -10.02 0.47 -4.59
C LEU A 145 -11.48 0.39 -4.14
N THR A 146 -12.01 1.44 -3.52
CA THR A 146 -13.40 1.46 -3.02
C THR A 146 -14.27 2.29 -3.94
N ASP A 147 -15.29 1.67 -4.54
CA ASP A 147 -16.14 2.23 -5.59
C ASP A 147 -15.34 3.00 -6.66
N PRO A 148 -14.29 2.41 -7.26
CA PRO A 148 -13.53 3.10 -8.30
C PRO A 148 -14.42 3.40 -9.51
N VAL A 149 -14.19 4.54 -10.15
CA VAL A 149 -14.74 4.83 -11.47
C VAL A 149 -13.91 4.10 -12.53
N ASP A 150 -12.59 4.12 -12.36
CA ASP A 150 -11.62 3.44 -13.22
C ASP A 150 -10.66 2.59 -12.39
N THR A 151 -10.19 1.49 -12.97
CA THR A 151 -9.18 0.61 -12.38
C THR A 151 -7.87 0.68 -13.17
N PRO A 152 -6.70 0.64 -12.51
CA PRO A 152 -5.42 0.49 -13.19
C PRO A 152 -5.41 -0.75 -14.08
N ALA A 153 -4.74 -0.67 -15.23
CA ALA A 153 -4.64 -1.81 -16.16
C ALA A 153 -3.81 -2.95 -15.58
N ASP A 154 -2.81 -2.63 -14.75
CA ASP A 154 -2.05 -3.60 -13.98
C ASP A 154 -2.84 -3.95 -12.70
N ALA A 155 -3.54 -5.08 -12.75
CA ALA A 155 -4.30 -5.61 -11.62
C ALA A 155 -3.43 -6.00 -10.42
N THR A 156 -2.09 -6.05 -10.56
CA THR A 156 -1.20 -6.37 -9.43
C THR A 156 -1.01 -5.20 -8.46
N LEU A 157 -1.41 -3.99 -8.86
CA LEU A 157 -1.26 -2.75 -8.10
C LEU A 157 -2.24 -2.62 -6.92
N PHE A 158 -3.28 -3.45 -6.88
CA PHE A 158 -4.26 -3.47 -5.81
C PHE A 158 -4.58 -4.89 -5.37
N ALA A 159 -5.01 -5.03 -4.12
CA ALA A 159 -5.40 -6.30 -3.53
C ALA A 159 -6.86 -6.64 -3.87
N ALA A 160 -7.77 -5.67 -3.74
CA ALA A 160 -9.19 -5.88 -4.04
C ALA A 160 -9.88 -4.59 -4.49
N VAL A 161 -11.02 -4.77 -5.15
CA VAL A 161 -12.03 -3.76 -5.40
C VAL A 161 -13.18 -3.99 -4.43
N PHE A 162 -13.54 -2.96 -3.68
CA PHE A 162 -14.71 -2.96 -2.81
C PHE A 162 -15.81 -2.16 -3.48
N THR A 163 -16.93 -2.82 -3.78
CA THR A 163 -18.15 -2.16 -4.27
C THR A 163 -19.09 -1.98 -3.10
N VAL A 164 -19.43 -0.73 -2.75
CA VAL A 164 -20.31 -0.46 -1.62
C VAL A 164 -21.75 -0.58 -2.07
N ASP A 165 -22.43 -1.62 -1.59
CA ASP A 165 -23.88 -1.79 -1.74
C ASP A 165 -24.52 -2.02 -0.37
N ASN A 166 -25.13 -0.97 0.17
CA ASN A 166 -25.84 -1.05 1.44
C ASN A 166 -27.21 -1.73 1.33
N ALA A 167 -27.73 -1.96 0.13
CA ALA A 167 -28.99 -2.66 -0.09
C ALA A 167 -28.80 -4.17 -0.29
N ALA A 168 -27.61 -4.61 -0.68
CA ALA A 168 -27.28 -6.02 -0.82
C ALA A 168 -27.38 -6.77 0.53
N GLU A 169 -28.02 -7.94 0.50
CA GLU A 169 -28.24 -8.78 1.68
C GLU A 169 -26.99 -9.59 2.06
N ASP A 170 -26.15 -9.90 1.07
CA ASP A 170 -24.93 -10.70 1.17
C ASP A 170 -23.65 -9.85 1.23
N ALA A 171 -23.78 -8.52 1.34
CA ALA A 171 -22.64 -7.62 1.46
C ALA A 171 -21.86 -7.86 2.76
N GLU A 172 -20.54 -7.97 2.66
CA GLU A 172 -19.66 -8.10 3.82
C GLU A 172 -19.49 -6.74 4.53
N ALA A 173 -19.40 -6.72 5.85
CA ALA A 173 -19.08 -5.48 6.55
C ALA A 173 -17.69 -4.99 6.13
N ILE A 174 -17.59 -3.74 5.67
CA ILE A 174 -16.35 -3.22 5.07
C ILE A 174 -15.12 -3.32 5.98
N GLY A 175 -15.30 -3.22 7.30
CA GLY A 175 -14.20 -3.37 8.25
C GLY A 175 -13.73 -4.83 8.40
N ASP A 176 -14.61 -5.81 8.20
CA ASP A 176 -14.24 -7.24 8.17
C ASP A 176 -13.50 -7.57 6.88
N ALA A 177 -13.99 -7.09 5.73
CA ALA A 177 -13.32 -7.25 4.44
C ALA A 177 -11.92 -6.60 4.47
N ALA A 178 -11.81 -5.40 5.03
CA ALA A 178 -10.54 -4.71 5.23
C ALA A 178 -9.58 -5.49 6.13
N TYR A 179 -10.08 -6.10 7.22
CA TYR A 179 -9.28 -6.93 8.09
C TYR A 179 -8.76 -8.19 7.38
N THR A 180 -9.61 -8.84 6.57
CA THR A 180 -9.24 -9.98 5.72
C THR A 180 -8.09 -9.61 4.76
N VAL A 181 -8.20 -8.46 4.09
CA VAL A 181 -7.15 -7.95 3.18
C VAL A 181 -5.86 -7.57 3.92
N ILE A 182 -5.95 -6.92 5.09
CA ILE A 182 -4.77 -6.54 5.89
C ILE A 182 -3.95 -7.77 6.31
N ASN A 183 -4.63 -8.86 6.66
CA ASN A 183 -3.97 -10.08 7.14
C ASN A 183 -3.65 -11.08 6.02
N ASP A 184 -3.84 -10.70 4.75
CA ASP A 184 -3.62 -11.56 3.57
C ASP A 184 -4.39 -12.90 3.67
N TYR A 185 -5.55 -12.89 4.34
CA TYR A 185 -6.43 -14.06 4.38
C TYR A 185 -7.10 -14.28 3.03
N PRO A 186 -7.51 -15.51 2.69
CA PRO A 186 -8.17 -15.78 1.42
C PRO A 186 -9.40 -14.90 1.17
N HIS A 187 -9.40 -14.16 0.05
CA HIS A 187 -10.48 -13.24 -0.34
C HIS A 187 -10.63 -13.15 -1.87
N ALA A 188 -11.83 -12.77 -2.31
CA ALA A 188 -12.11 -12.47 -3.72
C ALA A 188 -11.50 -11.11 -4.12
N ARG A 189 -11.22 -10.94 -5.42
CA ARG A 189 -10.70 -9.67 -5.96
C ARG A 189 -11.75 -8.57 -6.01
N ASP A 190 -13.00 -8.94 -6.20
CA ASP A 190 -14.14 -8.02 -6.17
C ASP A 190 -15.05 -8.44 -5.01
N ILE A 191 -15.26 -7.53 -4.07
CA ILE A 191 -16.02 -7.78 -2.84
C ILE A 191 -17.14 -6.75 -2.75
N THR A 192 -18.38 -7.22 -2.65
CA THR A 192 -19.51 -6.34 -2.31
C THR A 192 -19.50 -6.12 -0.81
N VAL A 193 -19.39 -4.86 -0.39
CA VAL A 193 -19.27 -4.48 1.01
C VAL A 193 -20.38 -3.53 1.44
N THR A 194 -20.64 -3.47 2.74
CA THR A 194 -21.57 -2.52 3.35
C THR A 194 -20.86 -1.67 4.41
N THR A 195 -21.26 -0.40 4.48
CA THR A 195 -20.88 0.53 5.56
C THR A 195 -21.87 0.52 6.73
N ARG A 196 -22.94 -0.27 6.65
CA ARG A 196 -23.87 -0.47 7.77
C ARG A 196 -23.13 -1.17 8.90
N THR A 197 -23.13 -0.57 10.07
CA THR A 197 -22.71 -1.24 11.29
C THR A 197 -23.83 -2.18 11.73
N GLY A 198 -23.53 -3.38 12.22
CA GLY A 198 -24.55 -4.37 12.63
C GLY A 198 -25.52 -3.92 13.73
N GLU A 199 -25.38 -2.70 14.25
CA GLU A 199 -26.34 -2.02 15.12
C GLU A 199 -27.54 -1.39 14.37
N ASP A 200 -27.46 -1.27 13.05
CA ASP A 200 -28.50 -0.65 12.20
C ASP A 200 -29.43 -1.68 11.52
N SER A 201 -29.45 -2.94 11.99
CA SER A 201 -30.31 -4.04 11.48
C SER A 201 -31.40 -4.44 12.48
#